data_AF-A0A1J4JQN0-F1
#
_entry.id   AF-A0A1J4JQN0-F1
#
_cell.length_a   1.000
_cell.length_b   1.000
_cell.length_c   1.000
_cell.angle_alpha   90.00
_cell.angle_beta   90.00
_cell.angle_gamma   90.00
#
_symmetry.space_group_name_H-M   'P 1'
#
loop_
_entity.id
_entity.type
_entity.pdbx_description
1 polymer ?
#
loop_
_entity_poly.entity_id
_entity_poly.type
_entity_poly.pdbx_seq_one_letter_code
_entity_poly.pdbx_strand_id
1 'polypeptide(L)'
;MNDHLTSKVSEYREYIKNHIANVQASWKILQSQFPQDCFVSDAELKQRITNRVQNHDASKFFDDEFNGYRKFFYPSYKGEKNYDDFQLAWKTHYSRNDHHWEHWLDENGNPRDRGNARIETLVEMVCDWMAMGMQFGNTAGDYYLKNKNTIKLLQEDRAFVEHLLI
;
A
#
# COMPACT_ATOMS: atom_id res chain seq x y z
N MET A 1 11.61 -6.98 30.80
CA MET A 1 10.95 -7.53 29.59
C MET A 1 9.89 -6.58 29.02
N ASN A 2 9.07 -5.91 29.85
CA ASN A 2 8.01 -5.00 29.39
C ASN A 2 8.50 -3.77 28.58
N ASP A 3 9.64 -3.19 28.93
CA ASP A 3 10.11 -1.96 28.27
C ASP A 3 10.56 -2.19 26.83
N HIS A 4 11.18 -3.34 26.55
CA HIS A 4 11.68 -3.64 25.21
C HIS A 4 10.53 -3.93 24.22
N LEU A 5 9.52 -4.69 24.66
CA LEU A 5 8.31 -4.91 23.87
C LEU A 5 7.59 -3.59 23.60
N THR A 6 7.44 -2.75 24.62
CA THR A 6 6.82 -1.41 24.49
C THR A 6 7.56 -0.56 23.46
N SER A 7 8.90 -0.56 23.48
CA SER A 7 9.73 0.12 22.48
C SER A 7 9.48 -0.40 21.06
N LYS A 8 9.44 -1.72 20.83
CA LYS A 8 9.21 -2.29 19.50
C LYS A 8 7.79 -2.08 18.96
N VAL A 9 6.80 -2.05 19.85
CA VAL A 9 5.42 -1.64 19.49
C VAL A 9 5.41 -0.19 19.02
N SER A 10 6.10 0.72 19.72
CA SER A 10 6.20 2.12 19.32
C SER A 10 6.95 2.32 18.01
N GLU A 11 8.06 1.61 17.79
CA GLU A 11 8.81 1.65 16.52
C GLU A 11 7.93 1.26 15.32
N TYR A 12 7.15 0.18 15.43
CA TYR A 12 6.30 -0.25 14.33
C TYR A 12 5.10 0.68 14.12
N ARG A 13 4.50 1.23 15.19
CA ARG A 13 3.47 2.27 15.06
C ARG A 13 3.98 3.50 14.33
N GLU A 14 5.21 3.92 14.64
CA GLU A 14 5.84 5.05 13.98
C GLU A 14 6.12 4.75 12.50
N TYR A 15 6.57 3.54 12.19
CA TYR A 15 6.72 3.07 10.81
C TYR A 15 5.40 3.17 10.01
N ILE A 16 4.29 2.69 10.57
CA ILE A 16 2.97 2.78 9.90
C ILE A 16 2.58 4.25 9.67
N LYS A 17 2.74 5.11 10.68
CA LYS A 17 2.41 6.55 10.57
C LYS A 17 3.25 7.25 9.50
N ASN A 18 4.55 6.96 9.45
CA ASN A 18 5.44 7.53 8.45
C ASN A 18 5.09 7.04 7.04
N HIS A 19 4.72 5.78 6.88
CA HIS A 19 4.21 5.25 5.61
C HIS A 19 2.97 6.01 5.15
N ILE A 20 1.95 6.14 6.01
CA ILE A 20 0.71 6.88 5.69
C ILE A 20 1.02 8.35 5.32
N ALA A 21 1.94 9.00 6.04
CA ALA A 21 2.36 10.36 5.72
C ALA A 21 3.03 10.44 4.32
N ASN A 22 3.84 9.45 3.96
CA ASN A 22 4.47 9.36 2.64
C ASN A 22 3.44 9.08 1.53
N VAL A 23 2.39 8.29 1.78
CA VAL A 23 1.27 8.09 0.83
C VAL A 23 0.53 9.41 0.60
N GLN A 24 0.27 10.17 1.66
CA GLN A 24 -0.32 11.51 1.57
C GLN A 24 0.57 12.50 0.81
N ALA A 25 1.89 12.43 0.98
CA ALA A 25 2.84 13.22 0.22
C ALA A 25 2.84 12.83 -1.26
N SER A 26 2.81 11.53 -1.56
CA SER A 26 2.75 10.99 -2.92
C SER A 26 1.50 11.46 -3.66
N TRP A 27 0.36 11.53 -2.96
CA TRP A 27 -0.87 12.07 -3.54
C TRP A 27 -0.74 13.53 -3.98
N LYS A 28 -0.08 14.39 -3.17
CA LYS A 28 0.19 15.78 -3.54
C LYS A 28 1.11 15.89 -4.77
N ILE A 29 2.06 14.96 -4.90
CA ILE A 29 2.95 14.88 -6.07
C ILE A 29 2.12 14.55 -7.32
N LEU A 30 1.29 13.51 -7.27
CA LEU A 30 0.43 13.15 -8.41
C LEU A 30 -0.55 14.27 -8.80
N GLN A 31 -1.13 14.97 -7.82
CA GLN A 31 -1.97 16.14 -8.09
C GLN A 31 -1.22 17.25 -8.83
N SER A 32 0.05 17.44 -8.52
CA SER A 32 0.89 18.47 -9.16
C SER A 32 1.38 18.04 -10.55
N GLN A 33 1.67 16.74 -10.73
CA GLN A 33 2.18 16.19 -11.98
C GLN A 33 1.08 15.99 -13.04
N PHE A 34 -0.14 15.64 -12.60
CA PHE A 34 -1.26 15.31 -13.48
C PHE A 34 -2.50 16.21 -13.20
N PRO A 35 -2.37 17.54 -13.22
CA PRO A 35 -3.46 18.44 -12.80
C PRO A 35 -4.70 18.37 -13.70
N GLN A 36 -4.56 17.88 -14.93
CA GLN A 36 -5.64 17.78 -15.91
C GLN A 36 -6.32 16.40 -15.93
N ASP A 37 -5.67 15.37 -15.39
CA ASP A 37 -6.22 14.02 -15.40
C ASP A 37 -7.47 13.95 -14.52
N CYS A 38 -8.45 13.15 -14.94
CA CYS A 38 -9.77 13.09 -14.29
C CYS A 38 -9.70 12.80 -12.78
N PHE A 39 -8.72 12.02 -12.32
CA PHE A 39 -8.56 11.73 -10.89
C PHE A 39 -8.14 12.95 -10.04
N VAL A 40 -7.71 14.05 -10.67
CA VAL A 40 -7.40 15.34 -10.04
C VAL A 40 -8.41 16.43 -10.42
N SER A 41 -8.82 16.47 -11.69
CA SER A 41 -9.68 17.51 -12.24
C SER A 41 -11.16 17.31 -11.90
N ASP A 42 -11.63 16.07 -11.75
CA ASP A 42 -12.96 15.76 -11.22
C ASP A 42 -12.97 15.90 -9.69
N ALA A 43 -13.84 16.79 -9.18
CA ALA A 43 -13.87 17.11 -7.75
C ALA A 43 -14.35 15.95 -6.87
N GLU A 44 -15.32 15.16 -7.34
CA GLU A 44 -15.88 14.05 -6.57
C GLU A 44 -14.88 12.91 -6.48
N LEU A 45 -14.32 12.51 -7.63
CA LEU A 45 -13.31 11.46 -7.70
C LEU A 45 -12.05 11.84 -6.90
N LYS A 46 -11.56 13.08 -7.05
CA LYS A 46 -10.43 13.59 -6.25
C LYS A 46 -10.73 13.51 -4.75
N GLN A 47 -11.95 13.85 -4.32
CA GLN A 47 -12.33 13.77 -2.92
C GLN A 47 -12.36 12.32 -2.42
N ARG A 48 -12.90 11.38 -3.22
CA ARG A 48 -12.90 9.95 -2.88
C ARG A 48 -11.47 9.41 -2.73
N ILE A 49 -10.56 9.74 -3.65
CA ILE A 49 -9.14 9.37 -3.57
C ILE A 49 -8.48 9.98 -2.34
N THR A 50 -8.73 11.27 -2.09
CA THR A 50 -8.17 11.97 -0.93
C THR A 50 -8.59 11.30 0.38
N ASN A 51 -9.85 10.91 0.51
CA ASN A 51 -10.35 10.20 1.69
C ASN A 51 -9.64 8.84 1.86
N ARG A 52 -9.43 8.10 0.77
CA ARG A 52 -8.73 6.81 0.81
C ARG A 52 -7.28 6.97 1.24
N VAL A 53 -6.53 7.89 0.61
CA VAL A 53 -5.15 8.21 0.97
C VAL A 53 -5.00 8.68 2.42
N GLN A 54 -5.97 9.44 2.95
CA GLN A 54 -5.97 9.86 4.35
C GLN A 54 -6.14 8.70 5.34
N ASN A 55 -6.89 7.67 4.95
CA ASN A 55 -7.20 6.50 5.77
C ASN A 55 -6.41 5.25 5.34
N HIS A 56 -5.39 5.43 4.49
CA HIS A 56 -4.58 4.35 3.94
C HIS A 56 -4.03 3.46 5.06
N ASP A 57 -4.07 2.14 4.86
CA ASP A 57 -3.52 1.14 5.76
C ASP A 57 -4.02 1.22 7.22
N ALA A 58 -5.17 1.85 7.49
CA ALA A 58 -5.73 1.93 8.85
C ALA A 58 -5.91 0.54 9.51
N SER A 59 -6.14 -0.51 8.71
CA SER A 59 -6.26 -1.89 9.20
C SER A 59 -4.97 -2.46 9.77
N LYS A 60 -3.78 -1.89 9.47
CA LYS A 60 -2.49 -2.33 10.04
C LYS A 60 -2.43 -2.17 11.56
N PHE A 61 -3.33 -1.39 12.16
CA PHE A 61 -3.47 -1.26 13.61
C PHE A 61 -4.34 -2.33 14.26
N PHE A 62 -5.04 -3.17 13.48
CA PHE A 62 -5.78 -4.32 14.01
C PHE A 62 -4.83 -5.43 14.43
N ASP A 63 -5.18 -6.16 15.50
CA ASP A 63 -4.26 -7.09 16.15
C ASP A 63 -3.76 -8.24 15.25
N ASP A 64 -4.58 -8.67 14.30
CA ASP A 64 -4.29 -9.77 13.37
C ASP A 64 -3.32 -9.39 12.26
N GLU A 65 -3.24 -8.10 11.90
CA GLU A 65 -2.20 -7.56 11.04
C GLU A 65 -1.01 -7.08 11.87
N PHE A 66 -1.26 -6.25 12.87
CA PHE A 66 -0.23 -5.55 13.64
C PHE A 66 0.79 -6.51 14.22
N ASN A 67 0.32 -7.59 14.88
CA ASN A 67 1.22 -8.51 15.55
C ASN A 67 2.09 -9.31 14.58
N GLY A 68 1.55 -9.77 13.45
CA GLY A 68 2.33 -10.56 12.47
C GLY A 68 3.50 -9.76 11.91
N TYR A 69 3.24 -8.53 11.44
CA TYR A 69 4.30 -7.65 10.94
C TYR A 69 5.29 -7.25 12.04
N ARG A 70 4.78 -6.82 13.20
CA ARG A 70 5.63 -6.34 14.29
C ARG A 70 6.55 -7.44 14.82
N LYS A 71 6.06 -8.67 15.02
CA LYS A 71 6.92 -9.81 15.42
C LYS A 71 8.01 -10.08 14.38
N PHE A 72 7.69 -9.96 13.10
CA PHE A 72 8.60 -10.34 12.02
C PHE A 72 9.68 -9.27 11.74
N PHE A 73 9.29 -8.00 11.64
CA PHE A 73 10.19 -6.89 11.33
C PHE A 73 10.80 -6.23 12.59
N TYR A 74 10.07 -6.21 13.70
CA TYR A 74 10.44 -5.57 14.96
C TYR A 74 10.36 -6.54 16.16
N PRO A 75 11.08 -7.67 16.13
CA PRO A 75 11.06 -8.62 17.25
C PRO A 75 11.61 -7.97 18.52
N SER A 76 10.99 -8.30 19.65
CA SER A 76 11.34 -7.85 21.01
C SER A 76 12.27 -8.83 21.73
N TYR A 77 12.44 -10.05 21.21
CA TYR A 77 13.41 -11.03 21.69
C TYR A 77 13.84 -12.01 20.58
N LYS A 78 14.96 -12.69 20.81
CA LYS A 78 15.48 -13.72 19.89
C LYS A 78 14.50 -14.89 19.82
N GLY A 79 13.99 -15.19 18.62
CA GLY A 79 13.05 -16.29 18.39
C GLY A 79 11.59 -15.86 18.30
N GLU A 80 11.25 -14.58 18.48
CA GLU A 80 9.87 -14.10 18.31
C GLU A 80 9.40 -14.10 16.84
N LYS A 81 10.34 -13.93 15.89
CA LYS A 81 10.02 -13.88 14.46
C LYS A 81 9.31 -15.16 14.02
N ASN A 82 8.12 -15.01 13.48
CA ASN A 82 7.34 -16.10 12.90
C ASN A 82 6.91 -15.70 11.48
N TYR A 83 7.38 -16.46 10.48
CA TYR A 83 7.08 -16.18 9.07
C TYR A 83 5.62 -16.49 8.73
N ASP A 84 5.03 -17.54 9.33
CA ASP A 84 3.65 -17.93 9.06
C ASP A 84 2.66 -16.88 9.61
N ASP A 85 2.91 -16.36 10.83
CA ASP A 85 2.15 -15.23 11.40
C ASP A 85 2.22 -14.00 10.47
N PHE A 86 3.40 -13.73 9.91
CA PHE A 86 3.58 -12.62 8.97
C PHE A 86 2.86 -12.86 7.64
N GLN A 87 2.93 -14.07 7.07
CA GLN A 87 2.23 -14.40 5.84
C GLN A 87 0.71 -14.31 6.01
N LEU A 88 0.18 -14.75 7.15
CA LEU A 88 -1.23 -14.58 7.48
C LEU A 88 -1.60 -13.10 7.60
N ALA A 89 -0.79 -12.30 8.30
CA ALA A 89 -1.00 -10.86 8.41
C ALA A 89 -0.94 -10.15 7.05
N TRP A 90 0.04 -10.48 6.19
CA TRP A 90 0.15 -9.97 4.82
C TRP A 90 -1.10 -10.30 3.99
N LYS A 91 -1.56 -11.56 4.06
CA LYS A 91 -2.79 -11.99 3.38
C LYS A 91 -4.02 -11.25 3.86
N THR A 92 -4.18 -11.11 5.17
CA THR A 92 -5.28 -10.35 5.76
C THR A 92 -5.23 -8.89 5.30
N HIS A 93 -4.04 -8.30 5.27
CA HIS A 93 -3.81 -6.92 4.86
C HIS A 93 -4.28 -6.64 3.42
N TYR A 94 -3.74 -7.35 2.42
CA TYR A 94 -4.18 -7.12 1.03
C TYR A 94 -5.63 -7.54 0.80
N SER A 95 -6.19 -8.48 1.59
CA SER A 95 -7.61 -8.85 1.48
C SER A 95 -8.56 -7.76 1.98
N ARG A 96 -8.10 -6.86 2.86
CA ARG A 96 -8.87 -5.71 3.38
C ARG A 96 -8.66 -4.43 2.59
N ASN A 97 -7.51 -4.33 1.92
CA ASN A 97 -7.05 -3.12 1.27
C ASN A 97 -6.99 -3.34 -0.25
N ASP A 98 -8.03 -2.91 -0.94
CA ASP A 98 -8.25 -3.03 -2.38
C ASP A 98 -7.29 -2.17 -3.23
N HIS A 99 -6.40 -1.37 -2.63
CA HIS A 99 -5.28 -0.79 -3.37
C HIS A 99 -4.18 -1.83 -3.68
N HIS A 100 -4.09 -2.95 -2.96
CA HIS A 100 -3.16 -4.03 -3.32
C HIS A 100 -3.69 -4.78 -4.54
N TRP A 101 -2.82 -5.05 -5.52
CA TRP A 101 -3.23 -5.78 -6.74
C TRP A 101 -3.65 -7.22 -6.43
N GLU A 102 -3.11 -7.82 -5.37
CA GLU A 102 -3.47 -9.16 -4.87
C GLU A 102 -4.94 -9.26 -4.45
N HIS A 103 -5.55 -8.16 -3.98
CA HIS A 103 -6.97 -8.10 -3.64
C HIS A 103 -7.86 -8.50 -4.82
N TRP A 104 -7.41 -8.14 -6.03
CA TRP A 104 -8.18 -8.27 -7.26
C TRP A 104 -7.91 -9.57 -8.00
N LEU A 105 -7.28 -10.56 -7.37
CA LEU A 105 -7.09 -11.88 -7.99
C LEU A 105 -8.28 -12.82 -7.73
N ASP A 106 -8.64 -13.63 -8.72
CA ASP A 106 -9.55 -14.75 -8.55
C ASP A 106 -8.87 -15.95 -7.85
N GLU A 107 -9.61 -17.03 -7.63
CA GLU A 107 -9.11 -18.27 -7.01
C GLU A 107 -7.98 -18.96 -7.79
N ASN A 108 -7.85 -18.65 -9.09
CA ASN A 108 -6.80 -19.16 -9.97
C ASN A 108 -5.61 -18.17 -10.09
N GLY A 109 -5.68 -17.03 -9.40
CA GLY A 109 -4.68 -15.99 -9.45
C GLY A 109 -4.72 -15.14 -10.72
N ASN A 110 -5.85 -15.04 -11.41
CA ASN A 110 -6.05 -14.12 -12.54
C ASN A 110 -6.62 -12.78 -12.06
N PRO A 111 -6.21 -11.65 -12.66
CA PRO A 111 -6.75 -10.34 -12.31
C PRO A 111 -8.24 -10.22 -12.69
N ARG A 112 -9.02 -9.59 -11.82
CA ARG A 112 -10.46 -9.32 -11.96
C ARG A 112 -10.70 -7.83 -12.19
N ASP A 113 -11.87 -7.52 -12.73
CA ASP A 113 -12.34 -6.14 -12.88
C ASP A 113 -12.53 -5.46 -11.51
N ARG A 114 -12.06 -4.21 -11.42
CA ARG A 114 -12.16 -3.33 -10.24
C ARG A 114 -13.48 -2.56 -10.16
N GLY A 115 -14.28 -2.61 -11.22
CA GLY A 115 -15.57 -1.94 -11.32
C GLY A 115 -15.47 -0.43 -11.05
N ASN A 116 -16.43 0.11 -10.32
CA ASN A 116 -16.55 1.56 -10.09
C ASN A 116 -15.41 2.16 -9.23
N ALA A 117 -14.62 1.35 -8.51
CA ALA A 117 -13.51 1.81 -7.66
C ALA A 117 -12.15 1.72 -8.37
N ARG A 118 -12.15 1.45 -9.68
CA ARG A 118 -10.94 1.18 -10.46
C ARG A 118 -9.91 2.31 -10.36
N ILE A 119 -10.31 3.54 -10.61
CA ILE A 119 -9.35 4.66 -10.63
C ILE A 119 -8.85 4.95 -9.21
N GLU A 120 -9.74 4.94 -8.23
CA GLU A 120 -9.40 5.21 -6.85
C GLU A 120 -8.37 4.24 -6.29
N THR A 121 -8.56 2.95 -6.54
CA THR A 121 -7.66 1.88 -6.05
C THR A 121 -6.31 1.91 -6.75
N LEU A 122 -6.27 2.17 -8.06
CA LEU A 122 -5.01 2.24 -8.81
C LEU A 122 -4.18 3.47 -8.44
N VAL A 123 -4.82 4.64 -8.22
CA VAL A 123 -4.12 5.84 -7.75
C VAL A 123 -3.56 5.62 -6.35
N GLU A 124 -4.34 5.04 -5.43
CA GLU A 124 -3.84 4.70 -4.10
C GLU A 124 -2.69 3.70 -4.14
N MET A 125 -2.75 2.69 -5.02
CA MET A 125 -1.67 1.72 -5.23
C MET A 125 -0.36 2.39 -5.68
N VAL A 126 -0.44 3.35 -6.60
CA VAL A 126 0.75 4.10 -7.04
C VAL A 126 1.28 4.97 -5.90
N CYS A 127 0.41 5.64 -5.14
CA CYS A 127 0.82 6.38 -3.94
C CYS A 127 1.51 5.48 -2.90
N ASP A 128 1.04 4.25 -2.69
CA ASP A 128 1.67 3.26 -1.81
C ASP A 128 3.09 2.90 -2.29
N TRP A 129 3.27 2.64 -3.58
CA TRP A 129 4.59 2.34 -4.13
C TRP A 129 5.54 3.53 -4.08
N MET A 130 5.04 4.74 -4.31
CA MET A 130 5.81 5.99 -4.16
C MET A 130 6.24 6.18 -2.71
N ALA A 131 5.35 5.92 -1.75
CA ALA A 131 5.65 6.03 -0.33
C ALA A 131 6.75 5.05 0.12
N MET A 132 6.71 3.82 -0.37
CA MET A 132 7.77 2.84 -0.16
C MET A 132 9.08 3.29 -0.82
N GLY A 133 9.02 3.87 -2.01
CA GLY A 133 10.17 4.50 -2.66
C GLY A 133 10.84 5.56 -1.76
N MET A 134 10.05 6.51 -1.24
CA MET A 134 10.55 7.55 -0.32
C MET A 134 11.23 6.95 0.92
N GLN A 135 10.64 5.91 1.50
CA GLN A 135 11.15 5.25 2.70
C GLN A 135 12.50 4.56 2.47
N PHE A 136 12.72 3.98 1.28
CA PHE A 136 13.90 3.15 0.99
C PHE A 136 14.89 3.79 -0.01
N GLY A 137 14.68 5.06 -0.37
CA GLY A 137 15.56 5.79 -1.29
C GLY A 137 15.49 5.27 -2.73
N ASN A 138 14.29 4.90 -3.18
CA ASN A 138 14.01 4.39 -4.52
C ASN A 138 12.79 5.08 -5.14
N THR A 139 12.42 4.77 -6.38
CA THR A 139 11.17 5.27 -6.98
C THR A 139 10.10 4.18 -7.10
N ALA A 140 8.83 4.59 -7.25
CA ALA A 140 7.75 3.68 -7.60
C ALA A 140 7.99 3.01 -8.97
N GLY A 141 8.59 3.74 -9.92
CA GLY A 141 8.97 3.21 -11.23
C GLY A 141 10.00 2.08 -11.12
N ASP A 142 11.03 2.25 -10.29
CA ASP A 142 12.03 1.22 -10.04
C ASP A 142 11.42 -0.04 -9.38
N TYR A 143 10.54 0.16 -8.40
CA TYR A 143 9.77 -0.93 -7.80
C TYR A 143 8.92 -1.66 -8.85
N TYR A 144 8.18 -0.92 -9.66
CA TYR A 144 7.35 -1.49 -10.71
C TYR A 144 8.19 -2.28 -11.73
N LEU A 145 9.27 -1.70 -12.26
CA LEU A 145 10.13 -2.38 -13.25
C LEU A 145 10.72 -3.69 -12.72
N LYS A 146 11.10 -3.72 -11.44
CA LYS A 146 11.60 -4.94 -10.78
C LYS A 146 10.51 -6.01 -10.62
N ASN A 147 9.26 -5.61 -10.40
CA ASN A 147 8.17 -6.52 -10.02
C ASN A 147 7.09 -6.71 -11.10
N LYS A 148 7.16 -6.03 -12.25
CA LYS A 148 6.08 -5.98 -13.26
C LYS A 148 5.66 -7.33 -13.82
N ASN A 149 6.56 -8.32 -13.81
CA ASN A 149 6.30 -9.69 -14.26
C ASN A 149 5.55 -10.52 -13.21
N THR A 150 5.61 -10.12 -11.93
CA THR A 150 4.89 -10.73 -10.81
C THR A 150 3.55 -10.05 -10.59
N ILE A 151 3.51 -8.71 -10.70
CA ILE A 151 2.30 -7.91 -10.56
C ILE A 151 1.32 -8.29 -11.68
N LYS A 152 0.13 -8.76 -11.29
CA LYS A 152 -0.94 -9.14 -12.23
C LYS A 152 -2.02 -8.07 -12.24
N LEU A 153 -2.24 -7.46 -13.39
CA LEU A 153 -3.22 -6.40 -13.64
C LEU A 153 -3.88 -6.67 -14.99
N LEU A 154 -5.13 -6.23 -15.16
CA LEU A 154 -5.75 -6.14 -16.49
C LEU A 154 -4.93 -5.18 -17.38
N GLN A 155 -5.04 -5.32 -18.69
CA GLN A 155 -4.20 -4.58 -19.64
C GLN A 155 -4.38 -3.06 -19.48
N GLU A 156 -5.63 -2.62 -19.35
CA GLU A 156 -6.02 -1.24 -19.12
C GLU A 156 -5.53 -0.70 -17.77
N ASP A 157 -5.52 -1.54 -16.72
CA ASP A 157 -5.02 -1.18 -15.39
C ASP A 157 -3.51 -0.96 -15.44
N ARG A 158 -2.80 -1.84 -16.14
CA ARG A 158 -1.37 -1.71 -16.35
C ARG A 158 -1.04 -0.42 -17.11
N ALA A 159 -1.74 -0.13 -18.20
CA ALA A 159 -1.51 1.08 -18.98
C ALA A 159 -1.75 2.35 -18.14
N PHE A 160 -2.79 2.35 -17.29
CA PHE A 160 -3.08 3.46 -16.39
C PHE A 160 -1.99 3.64 -15.32
N VAL A 161 -1.55 2.55 -14.69
CA VAL A 161 -0.46 2.59 -13.69
C VAL A 161 0.85 3.05 -14.32
N GLU A 162 1.19 2.55 -15.50
CA GLU A 162 2.40 2.97 -16.22
C GLU A 162 2.37 4.46 -16.58
N HIS A 163 1.19 5.02 -16.90
CA HIS A 163 1.02 6.46 -17.10
C HIS A 163 1.32 7.31 -15.85
N LEU A 164 1.08 6.78 -14.65
CA LEU A 164 1.38 7.46 -13.40
C LEU A 164 2.83 7.30 -12.92
N LEU A 165 3.61 6.42 -13.56
CA LEU A 165 4.99 6.09 -13.18
C LEU A 165 6.05 6.73 -14.09
N ILE A 166 5.64 7.56 -15.06
CA ILE A 166 6.52 8.23 -16.01
C ILE A 166 7.22 9.44 -15.38
#